data_AF-A0A3C1ST03-F1
#
_entry.id   AF-A0A3C1ST03-F1
#
_cell.length_a   1.000
_cell.length_b   1.000
_cell.length_c   1.000
_cell.angle_alpha   90.00
_cell.angle_beta   90.00
_cell.angle_gamma   90.00
#
_symmetry.space_group_name_H-M   'P 1'
#
loop_
_entity.id
_entity.type
_entity.pdbx_description
1 polymer ?
#
loop_
_entity_poly.entity_id
_entity_poly.type
_entity_poly.pdbx_seq_one_letter_code
_entity_poly.pdbx_strand_id
1 'polypeptide(L)'
;VLTDDGDVWWEGMGVEPPKHGIDWQGNDWTPDSGKPGAHANSRFTAPAGQCPTIDPAWEDPAGVPISAFIFGGRLSKTFPLVYQAYDWNHGVFMAATMGSEATAAAIGVTGIRRDPFAMLPFCGYNMASYWNHWVNMGKKSGLKLPKIFRTNWFRKDANGKFVWPGYGQNMRVLEWIVKRVNDQVGAVESPFGYMPRYEDMDFQGLDFSKEQFETITNINRSEAASEVEEIKGFFEKFGQKLPPELEAQRQEFGKRVEKAPEVWKVVAA
;
A
#
# COMPACT_ATOMS: atom_id res chain seq x y z
N VAL A 1 -23.27 -15.99 6.77
CA VAL A 1 -24.34 -16.61 7.57
C VAL A 1 -25.65 -15.92 7.22
N LEU A 2 -26.66 -16.70 6.83
CA LEU A 2 -28.05 -16.24 6.77
C LEU A 2 -28.61 -16.36 8.19
N THR A 3 -29.03 -15.25 8.79
CA THR A 3 -29.62 -15.25 10.14
C THR A 3 -31.05 -15.79 10.08
N ASP A 4 -31.56 -16.27 11.23
CA ASP A 4 -32.91 -16.87 11.29
C ASP A 4 -34.04 -15.88 10.96
N ASP A 5 -33.80 -14.58 11.09
CA ASP A 5 -34.72 -13.50 10.72
C ASP A 5 -34.55 -13.02 9.25
N GLY A 6 -33.69 -13.67 8.48
CA GLY A 6 -33.52 -13.44 7.05
C GLY A 6 -32.51 -12.36 6.66
N ASP A 7 -31.67 -11.91 7.59
CA ASP A 7 -30.56 -10.99 7.36
C ASP A 7 -29.22 -11.73 7.15
N VAL A 8 -28.13 -10.98 7.00
CA VAL A 8 -26.79 -11.50 6.74
C VAL A 8 -25.83 -11.19 7.88
N TRP A 9 -24.91 -12.12 8.12
CA TRP A 9 -23.78 -11.93 9.04
C TRP A 9 -22.48 -12.51 8.45
N TRP A 10 -21.35 -11.88 8.77
CA TRP A 10 -20.01 -12.36 8.44
C TRP A 10 -18.99 -12.01 9.54
N GLU A 11 -17.85 -12.68 9.54
CA GLU A 11 -16.78 -12.46 10.49
C GLU A 11 -16.25 -11.02 10.43
N GLY A 12 -16.23 -10.34 11.58
CA GLY A 12 -15.72 -8.97 11.67
C GLY A 12 -16.71 -7.89 11.20
N MET A 13 -18.00 -8.21 11.06
CA MET A 13 -19.06 -7.24 10.71
C MET A 13 -19.25 -6.11 11.75
N GLY A 14 -18.66 -6.24 12.95
CA GLY A 14 -18.77 -5.24 14.03
C GLY A 14 -20.05 -5.35 14.84
N VAL A 15 -20.83 -6.40 14.61
CA VAL A 15 -22.00 -6.80 15.40
C VAL A 15 -21.79 -8.21 15.95
N GLU A 16 -22.39 -8.49 17.10
CA GLU A 16 -22.32 -9.83 17.72
C GLU A 16 -22.83 -10.91 16.76
N PRO A 17 -22.19 -12.10 16.73
CA PRO A 17 -22.66 -13.19 15.90
C PRO A 17 -24.07 -13.64 16.32
N PRO A 18 -24.90 -14.08 15.37
CA PRO A 18 -26.18 -14.66 15.72
C PRO A 18 -25.96 -15.96 16.52
N LYS A 19 -26.91 -16.29 17.40
CA LYS A 19 -26.85 -17.57 18.15
C LYS A 19 -26.92 -18.78 17.23
N HIS A 20 -27.65 -18.62 16.12
CA HIS A 20 -27.89 -19.62 15.09
C HIS A 20 -28.08 -18.93 13.74
N GLY A 21 -27.69 -19.61 12.67
CA GLY A 21 -28.01 -19.24 11.30
C GLY A 21 -27.51 -20.33 10.35
N ILE A 22 -27.58 -20.07 9.06
CA ILE A 22 -27.13 -21.00 8.02
C ILE A 22 -25.79 -20.51 7.44
N ASP A 23 -24.76 -21.35 7.42
CA ASP A 23 -23.48 -21.02 6.81
C ASP A 23 -23.56 -20.90 5.28
N TRP A 24 -22.49 -20.41 4.67
CA TRP A 24 -22.40 -20.23 3.21
C TRP A 24 -22.51 -21.53 2.40
N GLN A 25 -22.42 -22.70 3.03
CA GLN A 25 -22.60 -24.02 2.40
C GLN A 25 -24.02 -24.57 2.60
N GLY A 26 -24.89 -23.87 3.33
CA GLY A 26 -26.25 -24.30 3.60
C GLY A 26 -26.41 -25.18 4.84
N ASN A 27 -25.41 -25.26 5.72
CA ASN A 27 -25.51 -26.03 6.97
C ASN A 27 -25.86 -25.12 8.16
N ASP A 28 -26.46 -25.70 9.21
CA ASP A 28 -26.61 -25.01 10.49
C ASP A 28 -25.24 -24.54 11.01
N TRP A 29 -25.23 -23.32 11.54
CA TRP A 29 -24.05 -22.64 12.06
C TRP A 29 -24.37 -21.92 13.35
N THR A 30 -23.44 -22.05 14.29
CA THR A 30 -23.40 -21.33 15.56
C THR A 30 -21.98 -20.80 15.77
N PRO A 31 -21.76 -19.84 16.68
CA PRO A 31 -20.41 -19.38 17.02
C PRO A 31 -19.44 -20.50 17.44
N ASP A 32 -19.99 -21.61 17.96
CA ASP A 32 -19.22 -22.77 18.43
C ASP A 32 -18.92 -23.81 17.34
N SER A 33 -19.34 -23.57 16.09
CA SER A 33 -19.21 -24.54 14.99
C SER A 33 -17.76 -24.81 14.56
N GLY A 34 -16.78 -24.05 15.06
CA GLY A 34 -15.35 -24.24 14.77
C GLY A 34 -14.94 -23.93 13.33
N LYS A 35 -15.86 -23.45 12.49
CA LYS A 35 -15.66 -23.06 11.09
C LYS A 35 -16.26 -21.68 10.81
N PRO A 36 -15.69 -20.90 9.88
CA PRO A 36 -16.29 -19.63 9.46
C PRO A 36 -17.69 -19.83 8.88
N GLY A 37 -18.60 -18.95 9.27
CA GLY A 37 -19.98 -18.93 8.79
C GLY A 37 -20.13 -18.23 7.43
N ALA A 38 -19.21 -17.34 7.06
CA ALA A 38 -19.10 -16.81 5.69
C ALA A 38 -17.84 -17.34 4.99
N HIS A 39 -17.90 -17.48 3.66
CA HIS A 39 -16.70 -17.78 2.89
C HIS A 39 -15.72 -16.59 2.98
N ALA A 40 -14.41 -16.84 3.09
CA ALA A 40 -13.40 -15.78 3.24
C ALA A 40 -13.31 -14.81 2.03
N ASN A 41 -13.81 -15.22 0.86
CA ASN A 41 -13.96 -14.39 -0.34
C ASN A 41 -15.44 -14.10 -0.68
N SER A 42 -16.35 -14.20 0.29
CA SER A 42 -17.74 -13.76 0.13
C SER A 42 -17.80 -12.26 -0.22
N ARG A 43 -18.89 -11.85 -0.89
CA ARG A 43 -19.02 -10.52 -1.49
C ARG A 43 -20.41 -9.95 -1.23
N PHE A 44 -20.48 -8.64 -1.13
CA PHE A 44 -21.71 -7.88 -1.35
C PHE A 44 -21.64 -7.23 -2.74
N THR A 45 -22.78 -7.11 -3.41
CA THR A 45 -22.90 -6.41 -4.69
C THR A 45 -24.01 -5.38 -4.52
N ALA A 46 -23.66 -4.09 -4.62
CA ALA A 46 -24.59 -2.99 -4.43
C ALA A 46 -24.36 -1.91 -5.52
N PRO A 47 -25.41 -1.16 -5.91
CA PRO A 47 -25.26 -0.04 -6.84
C PRO A 47 -24.35 1.06 -6.28
N ALA A 48 -23.40 1.55 -7.08
CA ALA A 48 -22.48 2.61 -6.68
C ALA A 48 -23.21 3.90 -6.25
N GLY A 49 -24.30 4.27 -6.95
CA GLY A 49 -25.11 5.45 -6.63
C GLY A 49 -25.84 5.40 -5.28
N GLN A 50 -25.86 4.25 -4.59
CA GLN A 50 -26.35 4.14 -3.21
C GLN A 50 -25.27 4.44 -2.15
N CYS A 51 -24.02 4.66 -2.55
CA CYS A 51 -22.97 5.08 -1.63
C CYS A 51 -23.25 6.54 -1.18
N PRO A 52 -23.43 6.81 0.12
CA PRO A 52 -23.81 8.14 0.63
C PRO A 52 -22.71 9.20 0.43
N THR A 53 -21.49 8.76 0.10
CA THR A 53 -20.33 9.62 -0.16
C THR A 53 -19.82 9.46 -1.59
N ILE A 54 -20.67 9.04 -2.54
CA ILE A 54 -20.32 8.98 -3.96
C ILE A 54 -19.97 10.39 -4.46
N ASP A 55 -18.89 10.51 -5.23
CA ASP A 55 -18.51 11.80 -5.82
C ASP A 55 -19.52 12.19 -6.90
N PRO A 56 -20.00 13.46 -6.97
CA PRO A 56 -20.97 13.88 -7.97
C PRO A 56 -20.46 13.77 -9.42
N ALA A 57 -19.14 13.72 -9.63
CA ALA A 57 -18.51 13.55 -10.94
C ALA A 57 -18.14 12.09 -11.25
N TRP A 58 -18.61 11.09 -10.49
CA TRP A 58 -18.22 9.68 -10.69
C TRP A 58 -18.59 9.10 -12.07
N GLU A 59 -19.60 9.68 -12.74
CA GLU A 59 -20.01 9.34 -14.12
C GLU A 59 -19.64 10.43 -15.14
N ASP A 60 -18.85 11.44 -14.77
CA ASP A 60 -18.46 12.50 -15.69
C ASP A 60 -17.59 11.93 -16.83
N PRO A 61 -18.02 12.02 -18.10
CA PRO A 61 -17.26 11.50 -19.23
C PRO A 61 -15.93 12.23 -19.46
N ALA A 62 -15.74 13.44 -18.91
CA ALA A 62 -14.45 14.13 -18.92
C ALA A 62 -13.45 13.51 -17.93
N GLY A 63 -13.93 12.70 -16.99
CA GLY A 63 -13.16 12.14 -15.90
C GLY A 63 -12.77 13.18 -14.84
N VAL A 64 -11.95 12.77 -13.89
CA VAL A 64 -11.45 13.63 -12.81
C VAL A 64 -9.94 13.83 -12.91
N PRO A 65 -9.42 15.04 -12.64
CA PRO A 65 -7.99 15.30 -12.68
C PRO A 65 -7.28 14.55 -11.54
N ILE A 66 -6.34 13.68 -11.89
CA ILE A 66 -5.54 12.93 -10.91
C ILE A 66 -4.34 13.78 -10.48
N SER A 67 -4.20 14.03 -9.18
CA SER A 67 -3.07 14.79 -8.61
C SER A 67 -2.05 13.92 -7.89
N ALA A 68 -2.47 12.74 -7.42
CA ALA A 68 -1.60 11.78 -6.77
C ALA A 68 -1.90 10.35 -7.22
N PHE A 69 -0.86 9.53 -7.37
CA PHE A 69 -0.97 8.08 -7.36
C PHE A 69 -0.45 7.54 -6.03
N ILE A 70 -1.18 6.59 -5.44
CA ILE A 70 -0.81 5.97 -4.16
C ILE A 70 -0.73 4.46 -4.39
N PHE A 71 0.46 3.90 -4.19
CA PHE A 71 0.70 2.46 -4.25
C PHE A 71 0.87 1.91 -2.84
N GLY A 72 0.40 0.70 -2.57
CA GLY A 72 0.51 0.12 -1.25
C GLY A 72 0.40 -1.40 -1.26
N GLY A 73 1.12 -2.03 -0.35
CA GLY A 73 1.09 -3.47 -0.14
C GLY A 73 1.10 -3.78 1.35
N ARG A 74 0.78 -5.02 1.69
CA ARG A 74 0.77 -5.49 3.08
C ARG A 74 2.16 -6.00 3.46
N LEU A 75 2.94 -5.18 4.15
CA LEU A 75 4.31 -5.49 4.55
C LEU A 75 4.47 -5.20 6.04
N SER A 76 4.86 -6.20 6.83
CA SER A 76 5.02 -6.04 8.28
C SER A 76 6.35 -5.37 8.65
N LYS A 77 7.33 -5.36 7.74
CA LYS A 77 8.70 -4.86 7.93
C LYS A 77 9.16 -4.00 6.75
N THR A 78 10.35 -3.42 6.87
CA THR A 78 11.09 -2.68 5.83
C THR A 78 10.49 -1.34 5.38
N PHE A 79 9.20 -1.27 5.07
CA PHE A 79 8.59 -0.14 4.39
C PHE A 79 7.91 0.85 5.36
N PRO A 80 8.23 2.16 5.28
CA PRO A 80 7.60 3.21 6.08
C PRO A 80 6.10 3.40 5.83
N LEU A 81 5.43 4.08 6.77
CA LEU A 81 3.99 4.41 6.67
C LEU A 81 3.61 5.08 5.35
N VAL A 82 4.37 6.10 4.94
CA VAL A 82 4.15 6.84 3.69
C VAL A 82 5.45 7.49 3.24
N TYR A 83 5.68 7.51 1.94
CA TYR A 83 6.74 8.30 1.32
C TYR A 83 6.40 8.67 -0.13
N GLN A 84 6.86 9.84 -0.54
CA GLN A 84 6.73 10.36 -1.91
C GLN A 84 7.95 9.98 -2.74
N ALA A 85 7.75 9.66 -4.02
CA ALA A 85 8.82 9.49 -4.98
C ALA A 85 9.59 10.79 -5.25
N TYR A 86 10.88 10.68 -5.58
CA TYR A 86 11.70 11.83 -6.00
C TYR A 86 11.27 12.40 -7.35
N ASP A 87 10.94 11.50 -8.27
CA ASP A 87 10.54 11.81 -9.63
C ASP A 87 9.59 10.72 -10.17
N TRP A 88 9.15 10.91 -11.42
CA TRP A 88 8.24 9.98 -12.08
C TRP A 88 8.82 8.57 -12.22
N ASN A 89 10.07 8.44 -12.70
CA ASN A 89 10.70 7.13 -12.91
C ASN A 89 10.93 6.40 -11.59
N HIS A 90 11.29 7.12 -10.52
CA HIS A 90 11.36 6.58 -9.18
C HIS A 90 9.99 6.09 -8.69
N GLY A 91 8.91 6.84 -8.99
CA GLY A 91 7.54 6.41 -8.68
C GLY A 91 7.11 5.17 -9.47
N VAL A 92 7.45 5.08 -10.75
CA VAL A 92 7.21 3.88 -11.58
C VAL A 92 7.99 2.69 -11.01
N PHE A 93 9.24 2.89 -10.58
CA PHE A 93 10.03 1.88 -9.90
C PHE A 93 9.39 1.41 -8.58
N MET A 94 8.90 2.34 -7.75
CA MET A 94 8.19 2.02 -6.51
C MET A 94 6.95 1.16 -6.75
N ALA A 95 6.19 1.47 -7.81
CA ALA A 95 5.00 0.72 -8.19
C ALA A 95 5.33 -0.64 -8.82
N ALA A 96 6.37 -0.70 -9.66
CA ALA A 96 6.82 -1.93 -10.33
C ALA A 96 7.38 -2.97 -9.34
N THR A 97 7.94 -2.50 -8.22
CA THR A 97 8.55 -3.35 -7.17
C THR A 97 7.59 -3.62 -6.01
N MET A 98 6.36 -3.12 -6.07
CA MET A 98 5.36 -3.34 -5.03
C MET A 98 5.11 -4.85 -4.83
N GLY A 99 4.83 -5.22 -3.59
CA GLY A 99 4.44 -6.56 -3.21
C GLY A 99 3.81 -6.59 -1.84
N SER A 100 3.31 -7.76 -1.46
CA SER A 100 2.76 -8.02 -0.13
C SER A 100 3.35 -9.31 0.43
N GLU A 101 3.40 -9.41 1.75
CA GLU A 101 3.66 -10.67 2.43
C GLU A 101 2.64 -11.72 2.00
N ALA A 102 3.09 -12.96 1.93
CA ALA A 102 2.20 -14.10 1.76
C ALA A 102 1.16 -14.08 2.90
N THR A 103 -0.11 -13.88 2.55
CA THR A 103 -1.22 -14.06 3.50
C THR A 103 -1.34 -15.54 3.87
N ALA A 104 -2.05 -15.86 4.96
CA ALA A 104 -2.32 -17.25 5.37
C ALA A 104 -2.91 -18.15 4.26
N ALA A 105 -3.50 -17.56 3.21
CA ALA A 105 -4.00 -18.28 2.03
C ALA A 105 -2.92 -18.71 1.01
N ALA A 106 -1.69 -18.22 1.12
CA ALA A 106 -0.59 -18.54 0.22
C ALA A 106 0.35 -19.58 0.86
N ILE A 107 -0.01 -20.85 0.76
CA ILE A 107 0.82 -21.97 1.23
C ILE A 107 2.13 -21.99 0.43
N GLY A 108 3.28 -21.94 1.11
CA GLY A 108 4.60 -22.21 0.50
C GLY A 108 5.37 -21.03 -0.09
N VAL A 109 4.91 -19.78 0.08
CA VAL A 109 5.65 -18.59 -0.39
C VAL A 109 6.45 -17.98 0.75
N THR A 110 7.76 -18.21 0.77
CA THR A 110 8.71 -17.45 1.59
C THR A 110 9.09 -16.15 0.86
N GLY A 111 9.03 -15.01 1.55
CA GLY A 111 9.39 -13.69 1.00
C GLY A 111 8.22 -12.84 0.48
N ILE A 112 8.53 -11.67 -0.07
CA ILE A 112 7.54 -10.73 -0.62
C ILE A 112 6.97 -11.26 -1.93
N ARG A 113 5.66 -11.52 -1.98
CA ARG A 113 4.96 -11.77 -3.24
C ARG A 113 4.81 -10.45 -4.00
N ARG A 114 5.64 -10.27 -5.03
CA ARG A 114 5.58 -9.10 -5.92
C ARG A 114 4.25 -9.05 -6.65
N ASP A 115 3.62 -7.87 -6.63
CA ASP A 115 2.40 -7.56 -7.35
C ASP A 115 2.54 -6.15 -7.96
N PRO A 116 3.32 -6.04 -9.06
CA PRO A 116 3.65 -4.77 -9.68
C PRO A 116 2.38 -3.99 -10.03
N PHE A 117 2.26 -2.75 -9.56
CA PHE A 117 1.09 -1.88 -9.77
C PHE A 117 -0.26 -2.47 -9.28
N ALA A 118 -0.26 -3.57 -8.50
CA ALA A 118 -1.44 -4.39 -8.23
C ALA A 118 -2.10 -4.94 -9.51
N MET A 119 -1.29 -5.16 -10.56
CA MET A 119 -1.72 -5.52 -11.90
C MET A 119 -1.26 -6.92 -12.32
N LEU A 120 -0.59 -7.68 -11.46
CA LEU A 120 -0.08 -9.01 -11.83
C LEU A 120 -1.16 -9.94 -12.42
N PRO A 121 -2.38 -10.07 -11.84
CA PRO A 121 -3.42 -10.92 -12.42
C PRO A 121 -4.23 -10.25 -13.55
N PHE A 122 -3.99 -8.98 -13.86
CA PHE A 122 -4.82 -8.17 -14.76
C PHE A 122 -4.08 -7.63 -15.99
N CYS A 123 -2.74 -7.70 -16.01
CA CYS A 123 -1.94 -7.17 -17.10
C CYS A 123 -2.15 -7.99 -18.38
N GLY A 124 -2.84 -7.39 -19.37
CA GLY A 124 -3.20 -8.05 -20.62
C GLY A 124 -2.06 -8.25 -21.64
N TYR A 125 -0.83 -7.86 -21.29
CA TYR A 125 0.36 -7.99 -22.14
C TYR A 125 1.61 -8.13 -21.27
N ASN A 126 2.80 -8.13 -21.90
CA ASN A 126 4.05 -8.29 -21.16
C ASN A 126 4.24 -7.18 -20.10
N MET A 127 4.45 -7.58 -18.84
CA MET A 127 4.57 -6.66 -17.70
C MET A 127 5.73 -5.66 -17.84
N ALA A 128 6.86 -6.04 -18.44
CA ALA A 128 7.96 -5.10 -18.66
C ALA A 128 7.62 -4.05 -19.72
N SER A 129 6.85 -4.44 -20.76
CA SER A 129 6.28 -3.48 -21.71
C SER A 129 5.26 -2.55 -21.03
N TYR A 130 4.51 -3.05 -20.05
CA TYR A 130 3.59 -2.23 -19.25
C TYR A 130 4.33 -1.19 -18.42
N TRP A 131 5.44 -1.54 -17.77
CA TRP A 131 6.28 -0.54 -17.10
C TRP A 131 6.92 0.45 -18.07
N ASN A 132 7.35 -0.01 -19.25
CA ASN A 132 7.88 0.88 -20.28
C ASN A 132 6.83 1.91 -20.73
N HIS A 133 5.56 1.50 -20.81
CA HIS A 133 4.46 2.43 -21.11
C HIS A 133 4.40 3.55 -20.06
N TRP A 134 4.47 3.22 -18.78
CA TRP A 134 4.51 4.21 -17.69
C TRP A 134 5.75 5.11 -17.74
N VAL A 135 6.94 4.55 -18.00
CA VAL A 135 8.16 5.36 -18.21
C VAL A 135 7.97 6.34 -19.37
N ASN A 136 7.41 5.89 -20.49
CA ASN A 136 7.18 6.73 -21.66
C ASN A 136 6.10 7.79 -21.45
N MET A 137 5.12 7.57 -20.57
CA MET A 137 4.15 8.60 -20.16
C MET A 137 4.86 9.79 -19.51
N GLY A 138 5.90 9.55 -18.72
CA GLY A 138 6.68 10.62 -18.07
C GLY A 138 7.51 11.47 -19.04
N LYS A 139 7.74 10.98 -20.27
CA LYS A 139 8.50 11.69 -21.32
C LYS A 139 7.64 12.59 -22.19
N LYS A 140 6.30 12.52 -22.07
CA LYS A 140 5.38 13.33 -22.87
C LYS A 140 5.40 14.78 -22.41
N SER A 141 5.59 15.70 -23.35
CA SER A 141 5.57 17.14 -23.11
C SER A 141 4.15 17.64 -22.79
N GLY A 142 4.04 18.65 -21.93
CA GLY A 142 2.77 19.34 -21.63
C GLY A 142 1.88 18.61 -20.64
N LEU A 143 2.34 17.50 -20.03
CA LEU A 143 1.60 16.80 -18.98
C LEU A 143 1.94 17.37 -17.60
N LYS A 144 0.91 17.66 -16.80
CA LYS A 144 1.07 17.81 -15.35
C LYS A 144 1.02 16.42 -14.73
N LEU A 145 2.20 15.81 -14.52
CA LEU A 145 2.29 14.47 -13.95
C LEU A 145 1.84 14.47 -12.47
N PRO A 146 1.00 13.50 -12.06
CA PRO A 146 0.65 13.32 -10.65
C PRO A 146 1.90 12.98 -9.82
N LYS A 147 1.95 13.44 -8.57
CA LYS A 147 3.00 12.98 -7.63
C LYS A 147 2.72 11.53 -7.24
N ILE A 148 3.75 10.71 -7.12
CA ILE A 148 3.61 9.28 -6.78
C ILE A 148 4.02 9.07 -5.33
N PHE A 149 3.21 8.32 -4.58
CA PHE A 149 3.44 7.96 -3.19
C PHE A 149 3.36 6.45 -3.03
N ARG A 150 4.03 5.94 -2.00
CA ARG A 150 3.79 4.58 -1.49
C ARG A 150 3.41 4.64 -0.03
N THR A 151 2.45 3.81 0.36
CA THR A 151 1.96 3.69 1.74
C THR A 151 2.10 2.25 2.24
N ASN A 152 2.30 2.09 3.54
CA ASN A 152 2.26 0.81 4.22
C ASN A 152 1.52 0.92 5.56
N TRP A 153 0.25 0.50 5.58
CA TRP A 153 -0.58 0.51 6.79
C TRP A 153 -0.28 -0.63 7.75
N PHE A 154 0.52 -1.61 7.33
CA PHE A 154 0.55 -2.94 7.93
C PHE A 154 1.85 -3.24 8.70
N ARG A 155 2.70 -2.23 8.89
CA ARG A 155 3.93 -2.37 9.65
C ARG A 155 3.63 -2.80 11.09
N LYS A 156 4.40 -3.76 11.60
CA LYS A 156 4.26 -4.30 12.95
C LYS A 156 5.44 -3.94 13.83
N ASP A 157 5.18 -3.83 15.13
CA ASP A 157 6.21 -3.69 16.16
C ASP A 157 6.88 -5.04 16.49
N ALA A 158 7.84 -5.01 17.41
CA ALA A 158 8.54 -6.21 17.88
C ALA A 158 7.62 -7.24 18.57
N ASN A 159 6.42 -6.82 19.02
CA ASN A 159 5.40 -7.68 19.63
C ASN A 159 4.40 -8.22 18.60
N GLY A 160 4.58 -7.91 17.31
CA GLY A 160 3.69 -8.35 16.23
C GLY A 160 2.38 -7.58 16.13
N LYS A 161 2.23 -6.46 16.86
CA LYS A 161 1.07 -5.56 16.79
C LYS A 161 1.26 -4.54 15.68
N PHE A 162 0.17 -4.16 15.00
CA PHE A 162 0.25 -3.07 14.03
C PHE A 162 0.63 -1.77 14.73
N VAL A 163 1.60 -1.06 14.17
CA VAL A 163 2.02 0.24 14.71
C VAL A 163 0.94 1.28 14.38
N TRP A 164 0.40 1.25 13.16
CA TRP A 164 -0.66 2.17 12.72
C TRP A 164 -2.06 1.61 12.96
N PRO A 165 -3.01 2.41 13.46
CA PRO A 165 -4.40 1.97 13.67
C PRO A 165 -5.18 1.73 12.36
N GLY A 166 -4.80 2.35 11.24
CA GLY A 166 -5.45 2.13 9.95
C GLY A 166 -6.86 2.72 9.82
N TYR A 167 -7.64 2.18 8.88
CA TYR A 167 -9.03 2.58 8.61
C TYR A 167 -9.20 4.10 8.47
N GLY A 168 -10.12 4.72 9.22
CA GLY A 168 -10.37 6.16 9.17
C GLY A 168 -9.14 6.99 9.55
N GLN A 169 -8.19 6.46 10.33
CA GLN A 169 -6.97 7.20 10.68
C GLN A 169 -6.05 7.40 9.47
N ASN A 170 -6.16 6.59 8.41
CA ASN A 170 -5.43 6.79 7.16
C ASN A 170 -5.67 8.18 6.54
N MET A 171 -6.77 8.85 6.89
CA MET A 171 -7.04 10.22 6.45
C MET A 171 -5.94 11.20 6.85
N ARG A 172 -5.24 10.99 7.96
CA ARG A 172 -4.09 11.83 8.38
C ARG A 172 -2.93 11.76 7.39
N VAL A 173 -2.71 10.58 6.81
CA VAL A 173 -1.70 10.37 5.78
C VAL A 173 -2.16 10.92 4.43
N LEU A 174 -3.44 10.73 4.09
CA LEU A 174 -4.01 11.31 2.88
C LEU A 174 -4.01 12.84 2.93
N GLU A 175 -4.25 13.45 4.09
CA GLU A 175 -4.13 14.89 4.30
C GLU A 175 -2.70 15.37 4.01
N TRP A 176 -1.68 14.68 4.52
CA TRP A 176 -0.29 15.01 4.19
C TRP A 176 -0.01 14.88 2.69
N ILE A 177 -0.51 13.83 2.03
CA ILE A 177 -0.40 13.67 0.57
C ILE A 177 -1.05 14.84 -0.18
N VAL A 178 -2.25 15.26 0.24
CA VAL A 178 -2.97 16.41 -0.34
C VAL A 178 -2.18 17.71 -0.14
N LYS A 179 -1.63 17.95 1.05
CA LYS A 179 -0.75 19.10 1.31
C LYS A 179 0.52 19.03 0.46
N ARG A 180 1.11 17.84 0.27
CA ARG A 180 2.29 17.64 -0.58
C ARG A 180 2.01 17.93 -2.04
N VAL A 181 0.89 17.50 -2.60
CA VAL A 181 0.57 17.81 -4.02
C VAL A 181 0.27 19.28 -4.27
N ASN A 182 -0.14 20.01 -3.24
CA ASN A 182 -0.38 21.46 -3.28
C ASN A 182 0.81 22.30 -2.77
N ASP A 183 1.97 21.68 -2.52
CA ASP A 183 3.19 22.34 -2.03
C ASP A 183 3.00 23.12 -0.70
N GLN A 184 2.10 22.63 0.17
CA GLN A 184 1.73 23.24 1.44
C GLN A 184 2.48 22.68 2.65
N VAL A 185 3.27 21.61 2.48
CA VAL A 185 4.02 20.98 3.57
C VAL A 185 5.37 20.45 3.07
N GLY A 186 6.37 20.47 3.96
CA GLY A 186 7.70 19.94 3.70
C GLY A 186 7.77 18.42 3.73
N ALA A 187 8.98 17.90 3.54
CA ALA A 187 9.31 16.49 3.72
C ALA A 187 10.82 16.34 3.94
N VAL A 188 11.23 15.23 4.56
CA VAL A 188 12.64 14.88 4.78
C VAL A 188 13.06 13.83 3.75
N GLU A 189 14.22 14.05 3.13
CA GLU A 189 14.83 13.05 2.23
C GLU A 189 15.29 11.82 3.01
N SER A 190 14.86 10.64 2.57
CA SER A 190 15.23 9.34 3.12
C SER A 190 15.79 8.43 2.03
N PRO A 191 16.31 7.23 2.32
CA PRO A 191 16.69 6.27 1.27
C PRO A 191 15.57 5.81 0.32
N PHE A 192 14.31 5.81 0.79
CA PHE A 192 13.15 5.33 0.04
C PHE A 192 12.39 6.43 -0.72
N GLY A 193 12.61 7.70 -0.39
CA GLY A 193 11.82 8.81 -0.91
C GLY A 193 11.76 9.99 0.06
N TYR A 194 10.81 10.89 -0.14
CA TYR A 194 10.52 11.97 0.80
C TYR A 194 9.46 11.54 1.83
N MET A 195 9.74 11.73 3.12
CA MET A 195 8.84 11.35 4.22
C MET A 195 8.34 12.55 5.02
N PRO A 196 7.14 12.46 5.63
CA PRO A 196 6.67 13.48 6.58
C PRO A 196 7.57 13.54 7.81
N ARG A 197 7.69 14.73 8.41
CA ARG A 197 8.10 14.86 9.82
C ARG A 197 6.89 14.60 10.71
N TYR A 198 7.15 14.37 12.01
CA TYR A 198 6.06 14.20 12.97
C TYR A 198 5.15 15.44 12.97
N GLU A 199 5.73 16.64 13.00
CA GLU A 199 5.01 17.91 12.99
C GLU A 199 4.27 18.22 11.68
N ASP A 200 4.52 17.47 10.59
CA ASP A 200 3.84 17.64 9.31
C ASP A 200 2.50 16.88 9.24
N MET A 201 2.17 16.09 10.27
CA MET A 201 0.95 15.28 10.36
C MET A 201 0.07 15.73 11.53
N ASP A 202 -1.25 15.64 11.35
CA ASP A 202 -2.21 15.85 12.43
C ASP A 202 -2.35 14.60 13.29
N PHE A 203 -2.16 14.74 14.60
CA PHE A 203 -2.39 13.70 15.61
C PHE A 203 -3.47 14.08 16.62
N GLN A 204 -4.19 15.19 16.43
CA GLN A 204 -5.25 15.61 17.34
C GLN A 204 -6.32 14.49 17.48
N GLY A 205 -6.59 14.08 18.71
CA GLY A 205 -7.55 13.02 19.01
C GLY A 205 -7.06 11.60 18.71
N LEU A 206 -5.76 11.42 18.43
CA LEU A 206 -5.11 10.12 18.30
C LEU A 206 -3.91 10.07 19.26
N ASP A 207 -3.95 9.17 20.25
CA ASP A 207 -2.79 8.90 21.11
C ASP A 207 -1.73 8.13 20.31
N PHE A 208 -0.86 8.88 19.63
CA PHE A 208 0.21 8.36 18.79
C PHE A 208 1.48 9.14 19.06
N SER A 209 2.44 8.51 19.74
CA SER A 209 3.64 9.19 20.22
C SER A 209 4.69 9.42 19.12
N LYS A 210 5.65 10.31 19.38
CA LYS A 210 6.80 10.51 18.49
C LYS A 210 7.62 9.22 18.32
N GLU A 211 7.73 8.42 19.36
CA GLU A 211 8.44 7.14 19.34
C GLU A 211 7.72 6.10 18.45
N GLN A 212 6.38 6.07 18.48
CA GLN A 212 5.59 5.24 17.57
C GLN A 212 5.74 5.70 16.12
N PHE A 213 5.79 7.02 15.89
CA PHE A 213 6.06 7.59 14.58
C PHE A 213 7.46 7.26 14.07
N GLU A 214 8.49 7.40 14.90
CA GLU A 214 9.84 6.96 14.55
C GLU A 214 9.86 5.47 14.21
N THR A 215 9.17 4.65 15.00
CA THR A 215 9.07 3.20 14.75
C THR A 215 8.43 2.90 13.40
N ILE A 216 7.37 3.63 13.02
CA ILE A 216 6.67 3.36 11.76
C ILE A 216 7.39 3.92 10.53
N THR A 217 8.23 4.94 10.71
CA THR A 217 8.92 5.63 9.60
C THR A 217 10.39 5.23 9.44
N ASN A 218 11.02 4.61 10.46
CA ASN A 218 12.43 4.27 10.38
C ASN A 218 12.73 3.26 9.25
N ILE A 219 13.98 3.25 8.81
CA ILE A 219 14.47 2.33 7.79
C ILE A 219 15.69 1.61 8.35
N ASN A 220 15.62 0.30 8.46
CA ASN A 220 16.79 -0.52 8.77
C ASN A 220 17.60 -0.73 7.49
N ARG A 221 18.88 -0.39 7.51
CA ARG A 221 19.76 -0.50 6.34
C ARG A 221 19.90 -1.93 5.83
N SER A 222 19.98 -2.92 6.73
CA SER A 222 20.12 -4.32 6.31
C SER A 222 18.85 -4.86 5.65
N GLU A 223 17.67 -4.47 6.16
CA GLU A 223 16.39 -4.81 5.54
C GLU A 223 16.23 -4.13 4.17
N ALA A 224 16.62 -2.86 4.06
CA ALA A 224 16.61 -2.13 2.78
C ALA A 224 17.61 -2.71 1.76
N ALA A 225 18.79 -3.16 2.21
CA ALA A 225 19.78 -3.80 1.36
C ALA A 225 19.27 -5.16 0.84
N SER A 226 18.59 -5.94 1.69
CA SER A 226 17.92 -7.17 1.28
C SER A 226 16.89 -6.91 0.18
N GLU A 227 16.09 -5.83 0.32
CA GLU A 227 15.12 -5.43 -0.69
C GLU A 227 15.78 -5.07 -2.03
N VAL A 228 16.93 -4.41 -2.04
CA VAL A 228 17.69 -4.09 -3.27
C VAL A 228 18.08 -5.36 -4.05
N GLU A 229 18.51 -6.40 -3.34
CA GLU A 229 18.90 -7.68 -3.94
C GLU A 229 17.68 -8.51 -4.37
N GLU A 230 16.59 -8.51 -3.59
CA GLU A 230 15.35 -9.15 -4.00
C GLU A 230 14.77 -8.52 -5.28
N ILE A 231 14.81 -7.20 -5.40
CA ILE A 231 14.39 -6.49 -6.62
C ILE A 231 15.28 -6.88 -7.81
N LYS A 232 16.59 -7.03 -7.60
CA LYS A 232 17.51 -7.47 -8.65
C LYS A 232 17.11 -8.85 -9.19
N GLY A 233 16.93 -9.83 -8.30
CA GLY A 233 16.49 -11.17 -8.71
C GLY A 233 15.08 -11.19 -9.33
N PHE A 234 14.20 -10.27 -8.93
CA PHE A 234 12.91 -10.08 -9.59
C PHE A 234 13.06 -9.52 -11.01
N PHE A 235 13.90 -8.51 -11.20
CA PHE A 235 14.16 -7.85 -12.49
C PHE A 235 14.87 -8.76 -13.50
N GLU A 236 15.75 -9.65 -13.04
CA GLU A 236 16.41 -10.65 -13.89
C GLU A 236 15.42 -11.53 -14.68
N LYS A 237 14.21 -11.76 -14.14
CA LYS A 237 13.14 -12.52 -14.82
C LYS A 237 12.64 -11.87 -16.11
N PHE A 238 12.88 -10.57 -16.30
CA PHE A 238 12.43 -9.82 -17.47
C PHE A 238 13.53 -9.66 -18.53
N GLY A 239 14.78 -9.98 -18.20
CA GLY A 239 15.92 -9.92 -19.10
C GLY A 239 16.00 -8.61 -19.89
N GLN A 240 16.21 -8.71 -21.20
CA GLN A 240 16.34 -7.55 -22.11
C GLN A 240 15.06 -6.70 -22.26
N LYS A 241 13.91 -7.17 -21.77
CA LYS A 241 12.65 -6.40 -21.84
C LYS A 241 12.49 -5.42 -20.68
N LEU A 242 13.29 -5.56 -19.61
CA LEU A 242 13.27 -4.62 -18.48
C LEU A 242 13.61 -3.21 -18.97
N PRO A 243 12.79 -2.18 -18.68
CA PRO A 243 13.15 -0.81 -19.00
C PRO A 243 14.44 -0.41 -18.25
N PRO A 244 15.46 0.14 -18.94
CA PRO A 244 16.73 0.48 -18.31
C PRO A 244 16.58 1.52 -17.19
N GLU A 245 15.56 2.37 -17.25
CA GLU A 245 15.22 3.33 -16.20
C GLU A 245 14.89 2.65 -14.86
N LEU A 246 14.29 1.45 -14.86
CA LEU A 246 13.98 0.74 -13.62
C LEU A 246 15.22 0.15 -12.97
N GLU A 247 16.13 -0.41 -13.76
CA GLU A 247 17.40 -0.92 -13.25
C GLU A 247 18.27 0.23 -12.73
N ALA A 248 18.28 1.38 -13.41
CA ALA A 248 18.94 2.59 -12.91
C ALA A 248 18.36 3.03 -11.55
N GLN A 249 17.03 3.04 -11.39
CA GLN A 249 16.39 3.37 -10.11
C GLN A 249 16.74 2.36 -8.99
N ARG A 250 16.86 1.07 -9.32
CA ARG A 250 17.33 0.04 -8.37
C ARG A 250 18.77 0.32 -7.91
N GLN A 251 19.66 0.65 -8.84
CA GLN A 251 21.06 0.96 -8.53
C GLN A 251 21.19 2.23 -7.67
N GLU A 252 20.44 3.28 -8.00
CA GLU A 252 20.39 4.50 -7.19
C GLU A 252 19.80 4.23 -5.80
N PHE A 253 18.81 3.34 -5.68
CA PHE A 253 18.32 2.89 -4.38
C PHE A 253 19.40 2.19 -3.57
N GLY A 254 20.16 1.27 -4.18
CA GLY A 254 21.33 0.65 -3.54
C GLY A 254 22.33 1.67 -3.00
N LYS A 255 22.72 2.66 -3.80
CA LYS A 255 23.65 3.72 -3.37
C LYS A 255 23.10 4.55 -2.20
N ARG A 256 21.80 4.85 -2.17
CA ARG A 256 21.17 5.56 -1.04
C ARG A 256 21.18 4.72 0.23
N VAL A 257 20.91 3.41 0.11
CA VAL A 257 20.94 2.46 1.23
C VAL A 257 22.35 2.30 1.79
N GLU A 258 23.38 2.17 0.94
CA GLU A 258 24.77 2.05 1.38
C GLU A 258 25.25 3.26 2.20
N LYS A 259 24.83 4.46 1.80
CA LYS A 259 25.15 5.72 2.49
C LYS A 259 24.32 5.95 3.77
N ALA A 260 23.24 5.20 3.97
CA ALA A 260 22.39 5.36 5.14
C ALA A 260 23.11 4.90 6.43
N PRO A 261 22.75 5.49 7.60
CA PRO A 261 23.12 4.90 8.89
C PRO A 261 22.47 3.53 9.06
N GLU A 262 22.91 2.76 10.07
CA GLU A 262 22.36 1.42 10.35
C GLU A 262 20.83 1.42 10.51
N VAL A 263 20.31 2.42 11.22
CA VAL A 263 18.88 2.74 11.28
C VAL A 263 18.72 4.21 10.90
N TRP A 264 18.15 4.46 9.73
CA TRP A 264 17.75 5.80 9.33
C TRP A 264 16.46 6.16 10.06
N LYS A 265 16.42 7.36 10.63
CA LYS A 265 15.25 7.93 11.31
C LYS A 265 14.93 9.28 10.70
N VAL A 266 13.65 9.64 10.70
CA VAL A 266 13.25 11.01 10.45
C VAL A 266 13.78 11.85 11.61
N VAL A 267 14.89 12.55 11.41
CA VAL A 267 15.44 13.43 12.44
C VAL A 267 14.54 14.65 12.53
N ALA A 268 14.04 14.96 13.73
CA ALA A 268 13.40 16.23 13.99
C ALA A 268 14.43 17.34 13.75
N ALA A 269 14.15 18.27 12.83
CA ALA A 269 14.98 19.45 12.60
C ALA A 269 14.95 20.37 13.83
#